data_AF-A0A5C7Z4S7-F1
#
_entry.id   AF-A0A5C7Z4S7-F1
#
_cell.length_a   1.000
_cell.length_b   1.000
_cell.length_c   1.000
_cell.angle_alpha   90.00
_cell.angle_beta   90.00
_cell.angle_gamma   90.00
#
_symmetry.space_group_name_H-M   'P 1'
#
loop_
_entity.id
_entity.type
_entity.pdbx_description
1 polymer ?
#
loop_
_entity_poly.entity_id
_entity_poly.type
_entity_poly.pdbx_seq_one_letter_code
_entity_poly.pdbx_strand_id
1 'polypeptide(L)'
;MALSDQTKKLLTTYLRRLTNLSGNNRSLFLARLTADQFVDVQELSQLNGEPAFSIIQALISEKPKFICPVLDSRMEAANEASKKLKKLQRIDQFIFDERGSKDLHVGWPIVQGKLKDDTVVRCPLLFFPVTLTVQNNQWWLEPREDAGITFNKSFLLAYAFYNQVKPTEALMDETFEDIDRDSTSFRTALYQLLQKHELELNFNSDNFRDELTPFVNLKREEFEQGLKTGELK
;
A
#
# COMPACT_ATOMS: atom_id res chain seq x y z
N MET A 1 -20.17 -18.63 -16.52
CA MET A 1 -20.71 -17.50 -17.32
C MET A 1 -19.53 -16.85 -18.03
N ALA A 2 -19.58 -16.65 -19.34
CA ALA A 2 -18.42 -16.17 -20.10
C ALA A 2 -18.08 -14.71 -19.75
N LEU A 3 -16.78 -14.39 -19.56
CA LEU A 3 -16.32 -13.01 -19.39
C LEU A 3 -16.82 -12.12 -20.54
N SER A 4 -17.27 -10.91 -20.22
CA SER A 4 -17.64 -9.91 -21.23
C SER A 4 -16.45 -9.58 -22.13
N ASP A 5 -16.69 -9.39 -23.42
CA ASP A 5 -15.62 -9.06 -24.39
C ASP A 5 -14.89 -7.75 -24.06
N GLN A 6 -15.57 -6.83 -23.37
CA GLN A 6 -14.98 -5.58 -22.90
C GLN A 6 -13.97 -5.83 -21.77
N THR A 7 -14.29 -6.71 -20.80
CA THR A 7 -13.36 -7.14 -19.75
C THR A 7 -12.15 -7.86 -20.35
N LYS A 8 -12.36 -8.75 -21.32
CA LYS A 8 -11.26 -9.42 -22.02
C LYS A 8 -10.37 -8.43 -22.76
N LYS A 9 -10.93 -7.44 -23.44
CA LYS A 9 -10.17 -6.43 -24.19
C LYS A 9 -9.38 -5.49 -23.29
N LEU A 10 -9.97 -5.06 -22.17
CA LEU A 10 -9.31 -4.25 -21.14
C LEU A 10 -8.16 -5.05 -20.52
N LEU A 11 -8.43 -6.28 -20.07
CA LEU A 11 -7.43 -7.20 -19.53
C LEU A 11 -6.33 -7.52 -20.54
N THR A 12 -6.67 -7.76 -21.81
CA THR A 12 -5.67 -8.03 -22.87
C THR A 12 -4.80 -6.79 -23.10
N THR A 13 -5.37 -5.59 -22.99
CA THR A 13 -4.61 -4.33 -23.06
C THR A 13 -3.69 -4.16 -21.85
N TYR A 14 -4.14 -4.51 -20.64
CA TYR A 14 -3.32 -4.43 -19.41
C TYR A 14 -2.26 -5.54 -19.29
N LEU A 15 -2.60 -6.78 -19.65
CA LEU A 15 -1.67 -7.90 -19.80
C LEU A 15 -0.61 -7.59 -20.86
N ARG A 16 -1.01 -6.96 -21.98
CA ARG A 16 -0.06 -6.41 -22.98
C ARG A 16 0.78 -5.25 -22.44
N ARG A 17 0.30 -4.53 -21.41
CA ARG A 17 1.02 -3.45 -20.71
C ARG A 17 1.84 -3.94 -19.50
N LEU A 18 2.22 -5.22 -19.45
CA LEU A 18 3.19 -5.82 -18.50
C LEU A 18 2.72 -6.01 -17.05
N THR A 19 1.43 -5.85 -16.71
CA THR A 19 0.99 -6.18 -15.35
C THR A 19 0.80 -7.69 -15.21
N ASN A 20 1.79 -8.38 -14.65
CA ASN A 20 1.66 -9.80 -14.31
C ASN A 20 0.55 -9.96 -13.25
N LEU A 21 -0.57 -10.59 -13.58
CA LEU A 21 -1.68 -10.78 -12.61
C LEU A 21 -1.58 -12.09 -11.82
N SER A 22 -0.51 -12.88 -12.01
CA SER A 22 -0.27 -14.08 -11.21
C SER A 22 0.11 -13.71 -9.77
N GLY A 23 -0.10 -14.64 -8.83
CA GLY A 23 0.35 -14.51 -7.45
C GLY A 23 1.88 -14.40 -7.26
N ASN A 24 2.67 -14.41 -8.33
CA ASN A 24 4.09 -14.08 -8.30
C ASN A 24 4.35 -12.57 -8.45
N ASN A 25 3.32 -11.77 -8.75
CA ASN A 25 3.42 -10.32 -8.74
C ASN A 25 3.47 -9.79 -7.30
N ARG A 26 4.55 -9.09 -6.97
CA ARG A 26 4.74 -8.49 -5.63
C ARG A 26 3.73 -7.39 -5.30
N SER A 27 3.10 -6.78 -6.31
CA SER A 27 1.97 -5.87 -6.12
C SER A 27 0.67 -6.59 -5.72
N LEU A 28 0.61 -7.93 -5.81
CA LEU A 28 -0.54 -8.75 -5.40
C LEU A 28 -0.23 -9.61 -4.16
N PHE A 29 0.99 -10.13 -4.05
CA PHE A 29 1.39 -10.96 -2.93
C PHE A 29 2.79 -10.60 -2.41
N LEU A 30 2.82 -9.99 -1.23
CA LEU A 30 4.02 -9.64 -0.49
C LEU A 30 4.19 -10.62 0.67
N ALA A 31 5.00 -11.67 0.49
CA ALA A 31 5.29 -12.64 1.54
C ALA A 31 6.24 -12.10 2.62
N ARG A 32 7.19 -11.25 2.19
CA ARG A 32 8.27 -10.71 3.03
C ARG A 32 8.67 -9.30 2.60
N LEU A 33 9.11 -8.50 3.56
CA LEU A 33 9.78 -7.23 3.30
C LEU A 33 11.24 -7.51 2.92
N THR A 34 11.59 -7.30 1.66
CA THR A 34 12.99 -7.39 1.23
C THR A 34 13.72 -6.16 1.77
N ALA A 35 14.76 -6.37 2.59
CA ALA A 35 15.39 -5.36 3.46
C ALA A 35 15.81 -4.06 2.76
N ASP A 36 16.07 -4.11 1.45
CA ASP A 36 16.57 -2.99 0.66
C ASP A 36 15.48 -2.22 -0.10
N GLN A 37 14.25 -2.75 -0.15
CA GLN A 37 13.15 -2.21 -0.96
C GLN A 37 11.96 -1.79 -0.11
N PHE A 38 11.90 -2.24 1.15
CA PHE A 38 10.77 -1.98 2.03
C PHE A 38 11.25 -1.66 3.43
N VAL A 39 10.47 -0.83 4.11
CA VAL A 39 10.58 -0.55 5.54
C VAL A 39 9.18 -0.67 6.12
N ASP A 40 9.06 -1.34 7.27
CA ASP A 40 7.79 -1.38 7.99
C ASP A 40 7.57 -0.04 8.71
N VAL A 41 6.45 0.61 8.42
CA VAL A 41 6.06 1.89 9.04
C VAL A 41 5.92 1.72 10.56
N GLN A 42 5.51 0.54 11.04
CA GLN A 42 5.43 0.25 12.46
C GLN A 42 6.78 0.32 13.17
N GLU A 43 7.88 -0.06 12.49
CA GLU A 43 9.24 0.04 13.04
C GLU A 43 9.69 1.50 13.17
N LEU A 44 9.19 2.38 12.29
CA LEU A 44 9.63 3.77 12.20
C LEU A 44 9.06 4.66 13.31
N SER A 45 7.85 4.38 13.78
CA SER A 45 7.16 5.25 14.74
C SER A 45 7.69 5.19 16.16
N GLN A 46 8.30 4.07 16.54
CA GLN A 46 8.85 3.92 17.88
C GLN A 46 10.05 4.86 18.11
N LEU A 47 10.56 5.47 17.04
CA LEU A 47 11.77 6.29 17.05
C LEU A 47 11.51 7.77 17.36
N ASN A 48 10.28 8.26 17.17
CA ASN A 48 9.91 9.66 17.45
C ASN A 48 9.02 9.82 18.70
N GLY A 49 8.68 8.72 19.38
CA GLY A 49 7.85 8.73 20.59
C GLY A 49 6.35 8.90 20.31
N GLU A 50 5.91 8.82 19.06
CA GLU A 50 4.51 8.92 18.66
C GLU A 50 3.91 7.55 18.29
N PRO A 51 2.59 7.37 18.38
CA PRO A 51 1.92 6.18 17.87
C PRO A 51 2.19 5.98 16.38
N ALA A 52 2.34 4.73 15.94
CA ALA A 52 2.63 4.41 14.54
C ALA A 52 1.60 4.89 13.54
N PHE A 53 0.34 4.79 13.95
CA PHE A 53 -0.76 5.25 13.15
C PHE A 53 -0.73 6.76 12.87
N SER A 54 -0.01 7.55 13.67
CA SER A 54 0.18 8.98 13.43
C SER A 54 0.90 9.29 12.10
N ILE A 55 1.67 8.34 11.56
CA ILE A 55 2.27 8.45 10.23
C ILE A 55 1.16 8.36 9.17
N ILE A 56 0.28 7.36 9.27
CA ILE A 56 -0.85 7.20 8.35
C ILE A 56 -1.81 8.38 8.45
N GLN A 57 -2.10 8.87 9.66
CA GLN A 57 -2.89 10.09 9.85
C GLN A 57 -2.27 11.30 9.14
N ALA A 58 -0.95 11.51 9.28
CA ALA A 58 -0.27 12.59 8.59
C ALA A 58 -0.35 12.45 7.06
N LEU A 59 -0.22 11.23 6.53
CA LEU A 59 -0.35 10.97 5.09
C LEU A 59 -1.77 11.22 4.57
N ILE A 60 -2.81 10.77 5.30
CA ILE A 60 -4.21 11.07 4.96
C ILE A 60 -4.46 12.58 4.98
N SER A 61 -3.89 13.27 5.97
CA SER A 61 -3.98 14.72 6.10
C SER A 61 -3.03 15.51 5.18
N GLU A 62 -2.27 14.82 4.31
CA GLU A 62 -1.27 15.41 3.40
C GLU A 62 -0.27 16.34 4.11
N LYS A 63 0.14 15.96 5.33
CA LYS A 63 1.14 16.70 6.12
C LYS A 63 2.48 15.97 6.17
N PRO A 64 3.60 16.70 6.07
CA PRO A 64 4.91 16.15 6.35
C PRO A 64 5.00 15.53 7.74
N LYS A 65 5.74 14.43 7.86
CA LYS A 65 5.89 13.69 9.11
C LYS A 65 7.35 13.44 9.44
N PHE A 66 7.76 13.84 10.64
CA PHE A 66 9.06 13.46 11.20
C PHE A 66 9.09 11.97 11.51
N ILE A 67 10.15 11.28 11.07
CA ILE A 67 10.32 9.85 11.24
C ILE A 67 11.35 9.53 12.33
N CYS A 68 12.61 9.88 12.10
CA CYS A 68 13.71 9.59 13.03
C CYS A 68 14.91 10.53 12.76
N PRO A 69 15.85 10.70 13.71
CA PRO A 69 17.09 11.41 13.43
C PRO A 69 17.94 10.64 12.39
N VAL A 70 18.79 11.37 11.65
CA VAL A 70 19.75 10.76 10.70
C VAL A 70 20.85 10.00 11.44
N LEU A 71 21.27 10.49 12.61
CA LEU A 71 22.25 9.88 13.48
C LEU A 71 21.90 10.20 14.93
N ASP A 72 21.80 9.17 15.76
CA ASP A 72 21.66 9.29 17.21
C ASP A 72 22.56 8.26 17.92
N SER A 73 23.63 8.74 18.55
CA SER A 73 24.58 7.87 19.28
C SER A 73 23.95 7.06 20.43
N ARG A 74 22.77 7.45 20.90
CA ARG A 74 22.07 6.81 22.02
C ARG A 74 20.98 5.85 21.57
N MET A 75 20.65 5.83 20.28
CA MET A 75 19.53 5.05 19.75
C MET A 75 19.94 4.25 18.51
N GLU A 76 20.37 3.00 18.73
CA GLU A 76 20.75 2.06 17.67
C GLU A 76 19.63 1.88 16.63
N ALA A 77 18.39 1.72 17.08
CA ALA A 77 17.22 1.53 16.21
C ALA A 77 17.02 2.70 15.23
N ALA A 78 17.25 3.94 15.66
CA ALA A 78 17.17 5.12 14.79
C ALA A 78 18.28 5.12 13.73
N ASN A 79 19.48 4.67 14.09
CA ASN A 79 20.60 4.57 13.15
C ASN A 79 20.35 3.49 12.10
N GLU A 80 19.79 2.34 12.48
CA GLU A 80 19.42 1.29 11.54
C GLU A 80 18.28 1.72 10.62
N ALA A 81 17.25 2.38 11.15
CA ALA A 81 16.19 2.96 10.34
C ALA A 81 16.74 4.01 9.36
N SER A 82 17.59 4.92 9.81
CA SER A 82 18.24 5.94 8.98
C SER A 82 19.05 5.32 7.83
N LYS A 83 19.78 4.23 8.07
CA LYS A 83 20.48 3.49 7.00
C LYS A 83 19.51 2.94 5.95
N LYS A 84 18.40 2.33 6.38
CA LYS A 84 17.35 1.81 5.47
C LYS A 84 16.72 2.95 4.66
N LEU A 85 16.31 4.05 5.31
CA LEU A 85 15.72 5.23 4.66
C LEU A 85 16.66 5.86 3.63
N LYS A 86 17.95 5.99 3.97
CA LYS A 86 18.98 6.48 3.05
C LYS A 86 19.11 5.61 1.81
N LYS A 87 18.98 4.29 1.97
CA LYS A 87 19.04 3.35 0.84
C LYS A 87 17.80 3.46 -0.03
N LEU A 88 16.60 3.55 0.56
CA LEU A 88 15.36 3.79 -0.18
C LEU A 88 15.40 5.09 -0.97
N GLN A 89 15.82 6.20 -0.35
CA GLN A 89 15.96 7.49 -1.01
C GLN A 89 16.90 7.41 -2.22
N ARG A 90 18.03 6.69 -2.10
CA ARG A 90 18.97 6.49 -3.23
C ARG A 90 18.37 5.68 -4.36
N ILE A 91 17.59 4.65 -4.05
CA ILE A 91 16.92 3.82 -5.06
C ILE A 91 15.85 4.64 -5.78
N ASP A 92 15.04 5.41 -5.05
CA ASP A 92 14.01 6.26 -5.65
C ASP A 92 14.63 7.33 -6.55
N GLN A 93 15.72 8.00 -6.10
CA GLN A 93 16.46 8.94 -6.93
C GLN A 93 17.03 8.28 -8.20
N PHE A 94 17.61 7.09 -8.08
CA PHE A 94 18.12 6.35 -9.23
C PHE A 94 17.01 6.00 -10.23
N ILE A 95 15.84 5.57 -9.76
CA ILE A 95 14.67 5.30 -10.64
C ILE A 95 14.23 6.59 -11.35
N PHE A 96 14.21 7.72 -10.64
CA PHE A 96 13.87 9.02 -11.22
C PHE A 96 14.90 9.46 -12.28
N ASP A 97 16.20 9.33 -12.00
CA ASP A 97 17.25 9.73 -12.95
C ASP A 97 17.21 8.87 -14.23
N GLU A 98 16.92 7.57 -14.10
CA GLU A 98 16.87 6.62 -15.22
C GLU A 98 15.57 6.68 -16.04
N ARG A 99 14.43 6.93 -15.39
CA ARG A 99 13.10 6.76 -16.00
C ARG A 99 12.20 7.98 -15.91
N GLY A 100 12.61 9.02 -15.18
CA GLY A 100 11.79 10.20 -14.86
C GLY A 100 10.62 9.91 -13.93
N SER A 101 10.49 8.68 -13.43
CA SER A 101 9.38 8.24 -12.59
C SER A 101 9.77 8.26 -11.10
N LYS A 102 8.90 8.78 -10.25
CA LYS A 102 9.00 8.65 -8.78
C LYS A 102 8.07 7.55 -8.31
N ASP A 103 8.61 6.54 -7.61
CA ASP A 103 7.88 5.29 -7.30
C ASP A 103 7.88 4.94 -5.80
N LEU A 104 8.34 5.87 -4.94
CA LEU A 104 8.27 5.69 -3.51
C LEU A 104 6.86 5.98 -2.96
N HIS A 105 6.29 4.99 -2.27
CA HIS A 105 4.95 5.05 -1.70
C HIS A 105 4.93 4.42 -0.30
N VAL A 106 4.03 4.88 0.55
CA VAL A 106 3.55 4.11 1.70
C VAL A 106 2.32 3.33 1.28
N GLY A 107 2.32 2.01 1.50
CA GLY A 107 1.20 1.13 1.17
C GLY A 107 0.34 0.82 2.38
N TRP A 108 -0.93 1.23 2.39
CA TRP A 108 -1.87 0.98 3.49
C TRP A 108 -3.33 1.15 3.02
N PRO A 109 -4.34 0.49 3.64
CA PRO A 109 -4.20 -0.70 4.49
C PRO A 109 -3.72 -1.90 3.69
N ILE A 110 -3.35 -3.00 4.37
CA ILE A 110 -2.99 -4.26 3.71
C ILE A 110 -4.25 -5.13 3.57
N VAL A 111 -4.59 -5.50 2.35
CA VAL A 111 -5.62 -6.50 2.03
C VAL A 111 -4.97 -7.86 1.92
N GLN A 112 -5.60 -8.88 2.48
CA GLN A 112 -5.05 -10.23 2.51
C GLN A 112 -6.14 -11.31 2.47
N GLY A 113 -5.85 -12.44 1.84
CA GLY A 113 -6.77 -13.57 1.75
C GLY A 113 -6.64 -14.35 0.43
N LYS A 114 -7.76 -14.91 -0.04
CA LYS A 114 -7.83 -15.62 -1.33
C LYS A 114 -8.93 -15.04 -2.20
N LEU A 115 -8.65 -14.90 -3.49
CA LEU A 115 -9.66 -14.67 -4.51
C LEU A 115 -10.48 -15.95 -4.75
N LYS A 116 -11.54 -15.82 -5.55
CA LYS A 116 -12.48 -16.91 -5.85
C LYS A 116 -11.84 -18.13 -6.53
N ASP A 117 -10.69 -17.94 -7.19
CA ASP A 117 -9.93 -19.00 -7.86
C ASP A 117 -8.78 -19.56 -7.01
N ASP A 118 -8.75 -19.25 -5.71
CA ASP A 118 -7.65 -19.55 -4.77
C ASP A 118 -6.36 -18.74 -4.98
N THR A 119 -6.34 -17.75 -5.90
CA THR A 119 -5.21 -16.83 -6.00
C THR A 119 -5.04 -16.07 -4.68
N VAL A 120 -3.86 -16.22 -4.10
CA VAL A 120 -3.50 -15.63 -2.80
C VAL A 120 -3.16 -14.16 -2.97
N VAL A 121 -3.72 -13.33 -2.08
CA VAL A 121 -3.49 -11.88 -2.04
C VAL A 121 -2.93 -11.50 -0.67
N ARG A 122 -1.93 -10.61 -0.69
CA ARG A 122 -1.38 -9.92 0.48
C ARG A 122 -0.68 -8.66 -0.01
N CYS A 123 -1.39 -7.55 -0.12
CA CYS A 123 -0.85 -6.33 -0.73
C CYS A 123 -1.51 -5.06 -0.16
N PRO A 124 -0.89 -3.88 -0.35
CA PRO A 124 -1.55 -2.61 -0.09
C PRO A 124 -2.82 -2.44 -0.91
N LEU A 125 -3.85 -1.86 -0.29
CA LEU A 125 -5.05 -1.40 -0.97
C LEU A 125 -4.82 -0.04 -1.63
N LEU A 126 -4.21 0.90 -0.89
CA LEU A 126 -3.86 2.22 -1.38
C LEU A 126 -2.35 2.43 -1.37
N PHE A 127 -1.90 3.32 -2.25
CA PHE A 127 -0.56 3.87 -2.28
C PHE A 127 -0.63 5.38 -2.00
N PHE A 128 0.07 5.79 -0.95
CA PHE A 128 0.29 7.18 -0.59
C PHE A 128 1.65 7.59 -1.18
N PRO A 129 1.70 8.43 -2.22
CA PRO A 129 2.96 8.85 -2.82
C PRO A 129 3.71 9.79 -1.89
N VAL A 130 4.99 9.52 -1.69
CA VAL A 130 5.83 10.24 -0.70
C VAL A 130 7.22 10.50 -1.23
N THR A 131 7.87 11.50 -0.66
CA THR A 131 9.31 11.76 -0.81
C THR A 131 9.97 11.64 0.56
N LEU A 132 11.16 11.04 0.60
CA LEU A 132 12.01 11.06 1.79
C LEU A 132 12.99 12.23 1.70
N THR A 133 12.95 13.11 2.69
CA THR A 133 13.86 14.26 2.76
C THR A 133 14.63 14.26 4.08
N VAL A 134 15.77 14.97 4.07
CA VAL A 134 16.55 15.23 5.28
C VAL A 134 16.56 16.72 5.52
N GLN A 135 15.99 17.13 6.66
CA GLN A 135 15.98 18.52 7.11
C GLN A 135 16.51 18.57 8.53
N ASN A 136 17.45 19.48 8.85
CA ASN A 136 17.99 19.63 10.21
C ASN A 136 18.48 18.30 10.85
N ASN A 137 19.15 17.45 10.07
CA ASN A 137 19.62 16.12 10.49
C ASN A 137 18.51 15.17 10.95
N GLN A 138 17.30 15.34 10.41
CA GLN A 138 16.11 14.53 10.67
C GLN A 138 15.54 14.01 9.36
N TRP A 139 15.06 12.77 9.37
CA TRP A 139 14.30 12.19 8.26
C TRP A 139 12.85 12.64 8.32
N TRP A 140 12.35 13.09 7.18
CA TRP A 140 10.97 13.48 6.98
C TRP A 140 10.35 12.68 5.84
N LEU A 141 9.08 12.33 6.04
CA LEU A 141 8.22 11.73 5.04
C LEU A 141 7.27 12.81 4.55
N GLU A 142 7.40 13.21 3.30
CA GLU A 142 6.64 14.30 2.69
C GLU A 142 5.65 13.73 1.67
N PRO A 143 4.33 13.93 1.85
CA PRO A 143 3.36 13.65 0.80
C PRO A 143 3.70 14.40 -0.48
N ARG A 144 3.48 13.77 -1.62
CA ARG A 144 3.74 14.39 -2.92
C ARG A 144 2.55 15.22 -3.38
N GLU A 145 2.75 16.51 -3.59
CA GLU A 145 1.70 17.40 -4.14
C GLU A 145 1.40 17.12 -5.62
N ASP A 146 2.35 16.52 -6.34
CA ASP A 146 2.21 16.19 -7.77
C ASP A 146 1.52 14.84 -8.03
N ALA A 147 1.10 14.13 -6.98
CA ALA A 147 0.44 12.83 -7.10
C ALA A 147 -0.56 12.60 -5.95
N GLY A 148 -1.81 12.25 -6.30
CA GLY A 148 -2.83 11.88 -5.31
C GLY A 148 -2.66 10.46 -4.75
N ILE A 149 -3.44 10.16 -3.70
CA ILE A 149 -3.57 8.80 -3.18
C ILE A 149 -4.24 7.95 -4.26
N THR A 150 -3.77 6.73 -4.49
CA THR A 150 -4.34 5.86 -5.54
C THR A 150 -4.57 4.45 -5.02
N PHE A 151 -5.53 3.75 -5.62
CA PHE A 151 -5.68 2.33 -5.40
C PHE A 151 -4.55 1.51 -6.02
N ASN A 152 -4.27 0.35 -5.44
CA ASN A 152 -3.48 -0.68 -6.06
C ASN A 152 -4.21 -1.27 -7.27
N LYS A 153 -3.92 -0.72 -8.45
CA LYS A 153 -4.54 -1.12 -9.73
C LYS A 153 -4.33 -2.60 -10.05
N SER A 154 -3.20 -3.18 -9.63
CA SER A 154 -2.97 -4.63 -9.82
C SER A 154 -3.99 -5.44 -9.05
N PHE A 155 -4.21 -5.08 -7.78
CA PHE A 155 -5.21 -5.73 -6.93
C PHE A 155 -6.63 -5.56 -7.50
N LEU A 156 -7.03 -4.35 -7.88
CA LEU A 156 -8.36 -4.12 -8.47
C LEU A 156 -8.61 -4.98 -9.72
N LEU A 157 -7.60 -5.07 -10.60
CA LEU A 157 -7.68 -5.89 -11.81
C LEU A 157 -7.76 -7.38 -11.50
N ALA A 158 -6.93 -7.87 -10.57
CA ALA A 158 -6.96 -9.26 -10.14
C ALA A 158 -8.31 -9.61 -9.49
N TYR A 159 -8.81 -8.76 -8.59
CA TYR A 159 -10.10 -8.92 -7.95
C TYR A 159 -11.22 -9.03 -8.99
N ALA A 160 -11.29 -8.09 -9.93
CA ALA A 160 -12.30 -8.11 -10.99
C ALA A 160 -12.23 -9.37 -11.85
N PHE A 161 -11.02 -9.76 -12.26
CA PHE A 161 -10.81 -10.92 -13.11
C PHE A 161 -11.19 -12.24 -12.42
N TYR A 162 -10.64 -12.49 -11.24
CA TYR A 162 -10.77 -13.76 -10.55
C TYR A 162 -12.14 -13.92 -9.87
N ASN A 163 -12.74 -12.83 -9.36
CA ASN A 163 -14.07 -12.89 -8.75
C ASN A 163 -15.21 -12.78 -9.79
N GLN A 164 -14.88 -12.52 -11.07
CA GLN A 164 -15.84 -12.36 -12.18
C GLN A 164 -16.79 -11.18 -11.98
N VAL A 165 -16.30 -10.10 -11.36
CA VAL A 165 -17.02 -8.83 -11.25
C VAL A 165 -16.54 -7.85 -12.31
N LYS A 166 -17.31 -6.79 -12.57
CA LYS A 166 -16.88 -5.77 -13.54
C LYS A 166 -15.68 -5.00 -12.97
N PRO A 167 -14.60 -4.78 -13.75
CA PRO A 167 -13.54 -3.88 -13.33
C PRO A 167 -14.10 -2.48 -13.10
N THR A 168 -13.84 -1.92 -11.93
CA THR A 168 -14.33 -0.58 -11.62
C THR A 168 -13.34 0.46 -12.11
N GLU A 169 -13.57 1.00 -13.30
CA GLU A 169 -12.79 2.12 -13.86
C GLU A 169 -12.78 3.31 -12.87
N ALA A 170 -13.91 3.59 -12.22
CA ALA A 170 -14.01 4.64 -11.20
C ALA A 170 -13.00 4.47 -10.04
N LEU A 171 -12.80 3.25 -9.52
CA LEU A 171 -11.78 3.02 -8.49
C LEU A 171 -10.36 3.14 -9.03
N MET A 172 -10.13 2.83 -10.31
CA MET A 172 -8.80 2.92 -10.91
C MET A 172 -8.36 4.37 -11.15
N ASP A 173 -9.33 5.27 -11.30
CA ASP A 173 -9.12 6.70 -11.58
C ASP A 173 -9.35 7.59 -10.36
N GLU A 174 -9.76 7.03 -9.22
CA GLU A 174 -9.94 7.75 -7.95
C GLU A 174 -8.61 8.32 -7.42
N THR A 175 -8.63 9.61 -7.04
CA THR A 175 -7.47 10.35 -6.51
C THR A 175 -7.62 10.82 -5.07
N PHE A 176 -8.80 10.60 -4.47
CA PHE A 176 -9.15 10.98 -3.09
C PHE A 176 -9.03 12.48 -2.79
N GLU A 177 -9.00 13.34 -3.81
CA GLU A 177 -8.84 14.79 -3.66
C GLU A 177 -10.04 15.42 -2.92
N ASP A 178 -11.25 14.94 -3.19
CA ASP A 178 -12.51 15.45 -2.65
C ASP A 178 -12.91 14.83 -1.29
N ILE A 179 -12.05 13.98 -0.72
CA ILE A 179 -12.34 13.28 0.54
C ILE A 179 -11.82 14.08 1.73
N ASP A 180 -12.58 14.07 2.82
CA ASP A 180 -12.18 14.68 4.09
C ASP A 180 -10.84 14.10 4.58
N ARG A 181 -9.96 14.99 5.01
CA ARG A 181 -8.58 14.73 5.42
C ARG A 181 -8.46 14.32 6.89
N ASP A 182 -9.58 14.27 7.61
CA ASP A 182 -9.70 13.55 8.88
C ASP A 182 -9.61 12.04 8.66
N SER A 183 -8.85 11.36 9.53
CA SER A 183 -8.56 9.94 9.37
C SER A 183 -9.81 9.04 9.49
N THR A 184 -10.76 9.40 10.36
CA THR A 184 -11.98 8.61 10.54
C THR A 184 -12.93 8.81 9.37
N SER A 185 -13.12 10.05 8.96
CA SER A 185 -13.91 10.40 7.76
C SER A 185 -13.36 9.72 6.51
N PHE A 186 -12.03 9.77 6.31
CA PHE A 186 -11.36 9.13 5.18
C PHE A 186 -11.59 7.61 5.13
N ARG A 187 -11.40 6.90 6.25
CA ARG A 187 -11.63 5.44 6.32
C ARG A 187 -13.10 5.08 6.08
N THR A 188 -14.01 5.91 6.55
CA THR A 188 -15.45 5.73 6.32
C THR A 188 -15.79 5.92 4.84
N ALA A 189 -15.27 6.97 4.20
CA ALA A 189 -15.45 7.22 2.78
C ALA A 189 -14.86 6.11 1.91
N LEU A 190 -13.65 5.64 2.25
CA LEU A 190 -13.01 4.49 1.59
C LEU A 190 -13.92 3.25 1.66
N TYR A 191 -14.46 2.93 2.84
CA TYR A 191 -15.36 1.79 3.00
C TYR A 191 -16.62 1.92 2.14
N GLN A 192 -17.26 3.09 2.14
CA GLN A 192 -18.45 3.35 1.32
C GLN A 192 -18.15 3.26 -0.18
N LEU A 193 -16.98 3.73 -0.61
CA LEU A 193 -16.53 3.67 -1.99
C LEU A 193 -16.34 2.22 -2.44
N LEU A 194 -15.72 1.38 -1.61
CA LEU A 194 -15.54 -0.05 -1.88
C LEU A 194 -16.88 -0.77 -2.00
N GLN A 195 -17.83 -0.51 -1.07
CA GLN A 195 -19.18 -1.08 -1.13
C GLN A 195 -19.93 -0.66 -2.39
N LYS A 196 -19.91 0.63 -2.73
CA LYS A 196 -20.57 1.19 -3.92
C LYS A 196 -20.11 0.52 -5.21
N HIS A 197 -18.88 0.01 -5.22
CA HIS A 197 -18.24 -0.58 -6.38
C HIS A 197 -18.08 -2.11 -6.27
N GLU A 198 -18.87 -2.76 -5.43
CA GLU A 198 -18.97 -4.23 -5.30
C GLU A 198 -17.61 -4.90 -4.96
N LEU A 199 -16.72 -4.15 -4.31
CA LEU A 199 -15.46 -4.67 -3.80
C LEU A 199 -15.67 -5.13 -2.35
N GLU A 200 -16.05 -6.39 -2.21
CA GLU A 200 -16.36 -7.04 -0.94
C GLU A 200 -15.08 -7.42 -0.20
N LEU A 201 -14.71 -6.61 0.79
CA LEU A 201 -13.68 -6.90 1.76
C LEU A 201 -14.32 -7.03 3.15
N ASN A 202 -13.83 -7.99 3.93
CA ASN A 202 -14.29 -8.21 5.29
C ASN A 202 -13.74 -7.13 6.24
N PHE A 203 -14.34 -5.94 6.19
CA PHE A 203 -14.11 -4.89 7.18
C PHE A 203 -14.77 -5.26 8.51
N ASN A 204 -14.04 -5.05 9.60
CA ASN A 204 -14.51 -5.20 10.97
C ASN A 204 -14.08 -3.99 11.81
N SER A 205 -14.43 -3.99 13.09
CA SER A 205 -14.11 -2.90 14.02
C SER A 205 -12.61 -2.60 14.13
N ASP A 206 -11.75 -3.59 13.88
CA ASP A 206 -10.31 -3.42 13.99
C ASP A 206 -9.76 -2.55 12.85
N ASN A 207 -10.42 -2.53 11.69
CA ASN A 207 -10.04 -1.65 10.57
C ASN A 207 -10.26 -0.15 10.88
N PHE A 208 -10.99 0.19 11.94
CA PHE A 208 -11.22 1.57 12.36
C PHE A 208 -10.37 1.98 13.57
N ARG A 209 -9.54 1.08 14.11
CA ARG A 209 -8.59 1.41 15.17
C ARG A 209 -7.42 2.21 14.61
N ASP A 210 -6.95 3.17 15.39
CA ASP A 210 -5.74 3.95 15.09
C ASP A 210 -4.48 3.17 15.51
N GLU A 211 -4.37 1.93 15.05
CA GLU A 211 -3.28 1.01 15.38
C GLU A 211 -2.71 0.40 14.10
N LEU A 212 -1.39 0.16 14.13
CA LEU A 212 -0.70 -0.61 13.10
C LEU A 212 -0.10 -1.86 13.73
N THR A 213 -0.16 -2.97 13.01
CA THR A 213 0.47 -4.23 13.41
C THR A 213 1.77 -4.42 12.63
N PRO A 214 2.86 -4.91 13.26
CA PRO A 214 4.10 -5.21 12.55
C PRO A 214 3.86 -6.17 11.37
N PHE A 215 4.56 -5.93 10.26
CA PHE A 215 4.53 -6.81 9.12
C PHE A 215 5.31 -8.10 9.42
N VAL A 216 4.59 -9.23 9.45
CA VAL A 216 5.21 -10.54 9.68
C VAL A 216 5.66 -11.16 8.36
N ASN A 217 6.95 -11.44 8.24
CA ASN A 217 7.49 -12.24 7.13
C ASN A 217 7.02 -13.68 7.27
N LEU A 218 6.32 -14.20 6.26
CA LEU A 218 5.75 -15.54 6.29
C LEU A 218 6.15 -16.31 5.03
N LYS A 219 6.28 -17.63 5.15
CA LYS A 219 6.28 -18.49 3.96
C LYS A 219 4.88 -18.53 3.37
N ARG A 220 4.78 -18.83 2.07
CA ARG A 220 3.48 -18.88 1.39
C ARG A 220 2.60 -19.96 2.00
N GLU A 221 3.16 -21.12 2.29
CA GLU A 221 2.47 -22.26 2.88
C GLU A 221 1.94 -21.95 4.28
N GLU A 222 2.67 -21.15 5.06
CA GLU A 222 2.24 -20.69 6.38
C GLU A 222 1.11 -19.65 6.27
N PHE A 223 1.22 -18.72 5.33
CA PHE A 223 0.20 -17.71 5.09
C PHE A 223 -1.13 -18.30 4.60
N GLU A 224 -1.08 -19.34 3.77
CA GLU A 224 -2.27 -20.00 3.23
C GLU A 224 -3.05 -20.81 4.28
N GLN A 225 -2.44 -21.15 5.42
CA GLN A 225 -3.09 -21.89 6.50
C GLN A 225 -4.25 -21.08 7.08
N GLY A 226 -5.46 -21.66 7.04
CA GLY A 226 -6.66 -21.03 7.59
C GLY A 226 -7.31 -20.00 6.67
N LEU A 227 -6.77 -19.72 5.48
CA LEU A 227 -7.44 -18.89 4.48
C LEU A 227 -8.51 -19.70 3.73
N LYS A 228 -9.69 -19.11 3.59
CA LYS A 228 -10.81 -19.68 2.83
C LYS A 228 -10.90 -19.05 1.45
N THR A 229 -11.29 -19.85 0.46
CA THR A 229 -11.48 -19.42 -0.94
C THR A 229 -12.49 -18.28 -1.04
N GLY A 230 -12.12 -17.21 -1.75
CA GLY A 230 -12.97 -16.04 -1.94
C GLY A 230 -13.11 -15.11 -0.73
N GLU A 231 -12.44 -15.39 0.39
CA GLU A 231 -12.45 -14.49 1.55
C GLU A 231 -11.23 -13.56 1.55
N LEU A 232 -11.49 -12.26 1.53
CA LEU A 232 -10.51 -11.19 1.69
C LEU A 232 -10.83 -10.35 2.92
N LYS A 233 -9.80 -9.90 3.64
CA LYS A 233 -9.88 -9.02 4.81
C LYS A 233 -8.85 -7.90 4.75
#